data_AF-K4HWI2-F1
#
_entry.id   AF-K4HWI2-F1
#
_cell.length_a   1.000
_cell.length_b   1.000
_cell.length_c   1.000
_cell.angle_alpha   90.00
_cell.angle_beta   90.00
_cell.angle_gamma   90.00
#
_symmetry.space_group_name_H-M   'P 1'
#
loop_
_entity.id
_entity.type
_entity.pdbx_description
1 polymer ?
#
loop_
_entity_poly.entity_id
_entity_poly.type
_entity_poly.pdbx_seq_one_letter_code
_entity_poly.pdbx_strand_id
1 'polypeptide(L)'
;ATTPCKDPADKLFTVHGLWPSNWNGSHPENCTNKTMNSLAIGTLTAQLEIIWPNVLNRNDHVGFWNRQWNKHGTCGVPKINDSLQYFRTVIKMYITQKQNVSEILAKANIKPEGKNRTLVDILKAIRSGTNNKAPKLKCQRKASMTELVEVSLCSDHNITQFYCPPPH
;
A
#
# COMPACT_ATOMS: atom_id res chain seq x y z
N ALA A 1 -0.66 21.60 5.94
CA ALA A 1 0.39 21.79 4.91
C ALA A 1 0.90 20.42 4.47
N THR A 2 1.06 20.17 3.17
CA THR A 2 1.67 18.93 2.67
C THR A 2 3.18 18.98 2.94
N THR A 3 3.71 17.98 3.65
CA THR A 3 5.16 17.85 3.85
C THR A 3 5.83 17.66 2.48
N PRO A 4 6.77 18.53 2.09
CA PRO A 4 7.46 18.39 0.81
C PRO A 4 8.35 17.14 0.83
N CYS A 5 8.43 16.43 -0.30
CA CYS A 5 9.38 15.34 -0.46
C CYS A 5 10.80 15.91 -0.51
N LYS A 6 11.74 15.28 0.21
CA LYS A 6 13.17 15.64 0.15
C LYS A 6 13.85 15.15 -1.11
N ASP A 7 13.34 14.06 -1.68
CA ASP A 7 13.87 13.41 -2.87
C ASP A 7 12.87 13.50 -4.02
N PRO A 8 13.31 13.51 -5.29
CA PRO A 8 12.42 13.41 -6.43
C PRO A 8 11.56 12.14 -6.34
N ALA A 9 10.25 12.30 -6.58
CA ALA A 9 9.32 11.19 -6.59
C ALA A 9 9.35 10.46 -7.94
N ASP A 10 9.45 9.15 -7.89
CA ASP A 10 9.27 8.29 -9.06
C ASP A 10 7.80 8.33 -9.49
N LYS A 11 7.56 8.17 -10.80
CA LYS A 11 6.19 8.05 -11.34
C LYS A 11 5.65 6.62 -11.18
N LEU A 12 5.66 6.13 -9.94
CA LEU A 12 5.28 4.75 -9.59
C LEU A 12 4.40 4.73 -8.34
N PHE A 13 3.52 3.75 -8.26
CA PHE A 13 2.88 3.39 -7.00
C PHE A 13 3.83 2.51 -6.21
N THR A 14 4.12 2.93 -4.98
CA THR A 14 4.83 2.15 -3.98
C THR A 14 3.88 1.81 -2.83
N VAL A 15 4.28 0.90 -1.96
CA VAL A 15 3.47 0.55 -0.79
C VAL A 15 3.43 1.75 0.16
N HIS A 16 2.22 2.14 0.57
CA HIS A 16 2.03 3.00 1.75
C HIS A 16 1.95 2.14 3.02
N GLY A 17 1.11 1.10 3.00
CA GLY A 17 0.80 0.29 4.17
C GLY A 17 0.05 -1.01 3.88
N LEU A 18 0.15 -1.95 4.83
CA LEU A 18 -0.72 -3.12 4.92
C LEU A 18 -1.51 -3.04 6.22
N TRP A 19 -2.81 -2.75 6.15
CA TRP A 19 -3.59 -2.40 7.33
C TRP A 19 -4.65 -3.47 7.63
N PRO A 20 -4.45 -4.29 8.68
CA PRO A 20 -5.54 -5.05 9.28
C PRO A 20 -6.72 -4.11 9.55
N SER A 21 -7.90 -4.50 9.09
CA SER A 21 -9.04 -3.59 9.03
C SER A 21 -10.29 -4.29 9.54
N ASN A 22 -11.04 -3.59 10.39
CA ASN A 22 -12.38 -3.99 10.77
C ASN A 22 -13.33 -3.84 9.58
N TRP A 23 -14.33 -4.72 9.52
CA TRP A 23 -15.39 -4.64 8.51
C TRP A 23 -16.19 -3.34 8.66
N ASN A 24 -16.57 -3.01 9.90
CA ASN A 24 -17.30 -1.81 10.27
C ASN A 24 -16.49 -0.97 11.26
N GLY A 25 -16.65 0.35 11.20
CA GLY A 25 -16.02 1.29 12.11
C GLY A 25 -14.54 1.54 11.83
N SER A 26 -13.85 2.09 12.83
CA SER A 26 -12.44 2.44 12.72
C SER A 26 -11.56 1.20 12.58
N HIS A 27 -10.55 1.28 11.71
CA HIS A 27 -9.53 0.25 11.61
C HIS A 27 -8.69 0.21 12.90
N PRO A 28 -8.29 -0.98 13.36
CA PRO A 28 -7.50 -1.11 14.57
C PRO A 28 -6.10 -0.51 14.36
N GLU A 29 -5.62 0.20 15.38
CA GLU A 29 -4.29 0.82 15.39
C GLU A 29 -3.62 0.63 16.76
N ASN A 30 -2.29 0.55 16.79
CA ASN A 30 -1.46 0.44 18.01
C ASN A 30 -1.88 -0.71 18.95
N CYS A 31 -2.18 -1.89 18.39
CA CYS A 31 -2.77 -2.99 19.16
C CYS A 31 -1.85 -3.63 20.19
N THR A 32 -0.53 -3.49 20.04
CA THR A 32 0.45 -3.98 21.02
C THR A 32 1.64 -3.04 21.11
N ASN A 33 2.42 -3.16 22.19
CA ASN A 33 3.69 -2.43 22.36
C ASN A 33 4.89 -3.15 21.72
N LYS A 34 4.67 -4.17 20.88
CA LYS A 34 5.75 -4.87 20.19
C LYS A 34 6.41 -3.94 19.18
N THR A 35 7.69 -3.68 19.36
CA THR A 35 8.49 -2.87 18.42
C THR A 35 8.98 -3.71 17.25
N MET A 36 9.31 -3.03 16.15
CA MET A 36 9.93 -3.68 15.00
C MET A 36 11.35 -4.13 15.36
N ASN A 37 11.68 -5.39 15.09
CA ASN A 37 13.07 -5.86 15.18
C ASN A 37 13.81 -5.49 13.87
N SER A 38 14.55 -4.38 13.89
CA SER A 38 15.29 -3.88 12.73
C SER A 38 16.35 -4.87 12.22
N LEU A 39 17.00 -5.61 13.12
CA LEU A 39 17.98 -6.64 12.74
C LEU A 39 17.31 -7.80 11.99
N ALA A 40 16.13 -8.23 12.45
CA ALA A 40 15.39 -9.33 11.82
C ALA A 40 14.99 -9.00 10.38
N ILE A 41 14.67 -7.74 10.09
CA ILE A 41 14.27 -7.30 8.74
C ILE A 41 15.46 -6.92 7.85
N GLY A 42 16.70 -6.97 8.34
CA GLY A 42 17.89 -6.53 7.60
C GLY A 42 18.07 -7.23 6.24
N THR A 43 17.64 -8.49 6.13
CA THR A 43 17.65 -9.27 4.87
C THR A 43 16.63 -8.79 3.84
N LEU A 44 15.65 -7.97 4.24
CA LEU A 44 14.59 -7.44 3.39
C LEU A 44 14.82 -5.99 2.98
N THR A 45 15.78 -5.29 3.60
CA THR A 45 15.99 -3.84 3.44
C THR A 45 16.03 -3.41 1.98
N ALA A 46 16.90 -4.02 1.16
CA ALA A 46 17.03 -3.66 -0.25
C ALA A 46 15.71 -3.82 -1.05
N GLN A 47 14.90 -4.83 -0.73
CA GLN A 47 13.58 -5.00 -1.36
C GLN A 47 12.58 -3.96 -0.89
N LEU A 48 12.59 -3.64 0.42
CA LEU A 48 11.69 -2.65 1.00
C LEU A 48 12.01 -1.22 0.57
N GLU A 49 13.28 -0.89 0.31
CA GLU A 49 13.66 0.43 -0.23
C GLU A 49 13.07 0.67 -1.62
N ILE A 50 12.87 -0.39 -2.41
CA ILE A 50 12.27 -0.31 -3.74
C ILE A 50 10.74 -0.35 -3.64
N ILE A 51 10.20 -1.29 -2.86
CA ILE A 51 8.76 -1.59 -2.83
C ILE A 51 8.00 -0.64 -1.89
N TRP A 52 8.61 -0.29 -0.76
CA TRP A 52 8.00 0.46 0.32
C TRP A 52 8.89 1.61 0.84
N PRO A 53 9.42 2.49 -0.04
CA PRO A 53 10.21 3.63 0.40
C PRO A 53 9.40 4.59 1.28
N ASN A 54 10.14 5.34 2.10
CA ASN A 54 9.66 6.58 2.68
C ASN A 54 9.80 7.67 1.62
N VAL A 55 8.72 7.93 0.89
CA VAL A 55 8.70 8.90 -0.23
C VAL A 55 8.89 10.35 0.23
N LEU A 56 8.72 10.65 1.52
CA LEU A 56 8.92 12.00 2.07
C LEU A 56 10.38 12.24 2.46
N ASN A 57 11.10 11.19 2.89
CA ASN A 57 12.49 11.26 3.32
C ASN A 57 13.16 9.90 3.16
N ARG A 58 13.91 9.68 2.07
CA ARG A 58 14.56 8.38 1.81
C ARG A 58 15.67 8.04 2.82
N ASN A 59 16.17 9.03 3.57
CA ASN A 59 17.11 8.77 4.67
C ASN A 59 16.45 8.17 5.93
N ASP A 60 15.11 8.13 6.01
CA ASP A 60 14.36 7.56 7.17
C ASP A 60 13.42 6.43 6.73
N HIS A 61 13.95 5.44 6.01
CA HIS A 61 13.21 4.23 5.66
C HIS A 61 12.84 3.39 6.89
N VAL A 62 13.83 3.08 7.72
CA VAL A 62 13.66 2.22 8.90
C VAL A 62 12.68 2.82 9.91
N GLY A 63 12.76 4.13 10.18
CA GLY A 63 11.81 4.78 11.08
C GLY A 63 10.40 4.79 10.53
N PHE A 64 10.22 4.95 9.21
CA PHE A 64 8.92 4.83 8.57
C PHE A 64 8.34 3.42 8.69
N TRP A 65 9.12 2.38 8.40
CA TRP A 65 8.70 0.99 8.56
C TRP A 65 8.35 0.64 10.00
N ASN A 66 9.13 1.14 10.98
CA ASN A 66 8.83 0.96 12.40
C ASN A 66 7.48 1.59 12.76
N ARG A 67 7.18 2.81 12.27
CA ARG A 67 5.87 3.46 12.48
C ARG A 67 4.74 2.64 11.85
N GLN A 68 4.92 2.12 10.63
CA GLN A 68 3.91 1.29 9.97
C GLN A 68 3.66 -0.04 10.71
N TRP A 69 4.72 -0.70 11.19
CA TRP A 69 4.59 -1.90 11.99
C TRP A 69 3.88 -1.62 13.32
N ASN A 70 4.37 -0.66 14.11
CA ASN A 70 3.81 -0.36 15.43
C ASN A 70 2.33 0.04 15.34
N LYS A 71 2.01 0.89 14.37
CA LYS A 71 0.66 1.42 14.20
C LYS A 71 -0.30 0.40 13.60
N HIS A 72 0.10 -0.37 12.60
CA HIS A 72 -0.82 -1.23 11.85
C HIS A 72 -0.49 -2.72 11.92
N GLY A 73 0.79 -3.08 11.72
CA GLY A 73 1.21 -4.48 11.69
C GLY A 73 0.96 -5.24 13.00
N THR A 74 1.05 -4.57 14.14
CA THR A 74 0.76 -5.15 15.47
C THR A 74 -0.69 -5.65 15.62
N CYS A 75 -1.62 -5.14 14.79
CA CYS A 75 -3.02 -5.54 14.78
C CYS A 75 -3.31 -6.78 13.92
N GLY A 76 -2.30 -7.36 13.27
CA GLY A 76 -2.45 -8.54 12.40
C GLY A 76 -2.37 -9.89 13.12
N VAL A 77 -2.16 -9.90 14.45
CA VAL A 77 -2.03 -11.13 15.26
C VAL A 77 -3.37 -11.89 15.28
N PRO A 78 -3.38 -13.23 15.21
CA PRO A 78 -2.24 -14.15 15.15
C PRO A 78 -1.76 -14.47 13.72
N LYS A 79 -2.34 -13.85 12.70
CA LYS A 79 -1.98 -14.15 11.30
C LYS A 79 -0.59 -13.60 10.95
N ILE A 80 -0.27 -12.43 11.47
CA ILE A 80 1.01 -11.74 11.37
C ILE A 80 1.56 -11.60 12.79
N ASN A 81 2.54 -12.44 13.14
CA ASN A 81 3.02 -12.59 14.51
C ASN A 81 4.19 -11.66 14.86
N ASP A 82 4.94 -11.25 13.85
CA ASP A 82 6.12 -10.41 14.00
C ASP A 82 6.34 -9.51 12.78
N SER A 83 7.26 -8.55 12.93
CA SER A 83 7.58 -7.58 11.88
C SER A 83 8.19 -8.23 10.64
N LEU A 84 8.96 -9.30 10.78
CA LEU A 84 9.56 -9.99 9.64
C LEU A 84 8.47 -10.62 8.75
N GLN A 85 7.50 -11.30 9.36
CA GLN A 85 6.36 -11.87 8.67
C GLN A 85 5.50 -10.79 8.01
N TYR A 86 5.30 -9.65 8.67
CA TYR A 86 4.56 -8.50 8.11
C TYR A 86 5.18 -8.00 6.80
N PHE A 87 6.48 -7.70 6.81
CA PHE A 87 7.15 -7.20 5.61
C PHE A 87 7.28 -8.26 4.52
N ARG A 88 7.53 -9.54 4.87
CA ARG A 88 7.49 -10.64 3.90
C ARG A 88 6.12 -10.77 3.24
N THR A 89 5.04 -10.59 4.00
CA THR A 89 3.68 -10.64 3.48
C THR A 89 3.46 -9.54 2.45
N VAL A 90 3.89 -8.31 2.75
CA VAL A 90 3.81 -7.19 1.80
C VAL A 90 4.62 -7.46 0.53
N ILE A 91 5.86 -7.92 0.65
CA ILE A 91 6.70 -8.27 -0.50
C ILE A 91 6.03 -9.37 -1.34
N LYS A 92 5.49 -10.41 -0.70
CA LYS A 92 4.75 -11.49 -1.37
C LYS A 92 3.52 -10.97 -2.10
N MET A 93 2.73 -10.10 -1.48
CA MET A 93 1.56 -9.49 -2.12
C MET A 93 1.98 -8.68 -3.34
N TYR A 94 2.96 -7.81 -3.20
CA TYR A 94 3.44 -6.92 -4.26
C TYR A 94 4.04 -7.71 -5.43
N ILE A 95 4.99 -8.61 -5.17
CA ILE A 95 5.79 -9.31 -6.19
C ILE A 95 5.18 -10.63 -6.65
N THR A 96 4.86 -11.52 -5.71
CA THR A 96 4.40 -12.89 -6.04
C THR A 96 2.94 -12.89 -6.45
N GLN A 97 2.07 -12.17 -5.73
CA GLN A 97 0.64 -12.07 -6.03
C GLN A 97 0.31 -10.96 -7.05
N LYS A 98 1.33 -10.30 -7.62
CA LYS A 98 1.20 -9.33 -8.72
C LYS A 98 0.30 -8.13 -8.38
N GLN A 99 0.38 -7.65 -7.15
CA GLN A 99 -0.40 -6.51 -6.65
C GLN A 99 0.27 -5.14 -6.87
N ASN A 100 1.34 -5.09 -7.68
CA ASN A 100 1.93 -3.83 -8.12
C ASN A 100 0.92 -3.03 -8.97
N VAL A 101 0.34 -1.98 -8.40
CA VAL A 101 -0.69 -1.14 -9.03
C VAL A 101 -0.18 -0.49 -10.32
N SER A 102 1.09 -0.08 -10.36
CA SER A 102 1.68 0.48 -11.59
C SER A 102 1.70 -0.53 -12.73
N GLU A 103 2.03 -1.79 -12.45
CA GLU A 103 1.98 -2.86 -13.46
C GLU A 103 0.55 -3.17 -13.89
N ILE A 104 -0.40 -3.20 -12.96
CA ILE A 104 -1.82 -3.44 -13.26
C ILE A 104 -2.36 -2.35 -14.20
N LEU A 105 -2.10 -1.07 -13.91
CA LEU A 105 -2.51 0.04 -14.76
C LEU A 105 -1.80 0.03 -16.12
N ALA A 106 -0.49 -0.29 -16.14
CA ALA A 106 0.28 -0.36 -17.37
C ALA A 106 -0.25 -1.43 -18.34
N LYS A 107 -0.70 -2.58 -17.85
CA LYS A 107 -1.34 -3.63 -18.68
C LYS A 107 -2.61 -3.15 -19.37
N ALA A 108 -3.30 -2.16 -18.81
CA ALA A 108 -4.45 -1.50 -19.42
C ALA A 108 -4.08 -0.23 -20.22
N ASN A 109 -2.79 -0.02 -20.53
CA ASN A 109 -2.27 1.17 -21.20
C ASN A 109 -2.56 2.50 -20.45
N ILE A 110 -2.71 2.44 -19.13
CA ILE A 110 -2.80 3.61 -18.26
C ILE A 110 -1.41 3.88 -17.68
N LYS A 111 -0.71 4.85 -18.27
CA LYS A 111 0.63 5.27 -17.86
C LYS A 111 0.58 6.60 -17.08
N PRO A 112 1.54 6.89 -16.19
CA PRO A 112 1.58 8.11 -15.38
C PRO A 112 2.11 9.31 -16.20
N GLU A 113 1.39 9.65 -17.26
CA GLU A 113 1.77 10.64 -18.28
C GLU A 113 1.04 11.99 -18.11
N GLY A 114 0.28 12.18 -17.02
CA GLY A 114 -0.45 13.42 -16.73
C GLY A 114 -1.70 13.63 -17.60
N LYS A 115 -2.18 12.59 -18.30
CA LYS A 115 -3.43 12.65 -19.07
C LYS A 115 -4.65 12.44 -18.16
N ASN A 116 -5.73 13.15 -18.47
CA ASN A 116 -7.02 12.91 -17.84
C ASN A 116 -7.51 11.49 -18.16
N ARG A 117 -8.05 10.82 -17.14
CA ARG A 117 -8.65 9.49 -17.24
C ARG A 117 -9.99 9.51 -16.53
N THR A 118 -10.95 8.76 -17.04
CA THR A 118 -12.22 8.63 -16.33
C THR A 118 -12.04 7.71 -15.11
N LEU A 119 -12.86 7.92 -14.08
CA LEU A 119 -12.91 7.03 -12.93
C LEU A 119 -13.22 5.59 -13.37
N VAL A 120 -14.11 5.42 -14.36
CA VAL A 120 -14.52 4.12 -14.90
C VAL A 120 -13.33 3.37 -15.51
N ASP A 121 -12.48 4.04 -16.28
CA ASP A 121 -11.29 3.42 -16.89
C ASP A 121 -10.30 2.92 -15.84
N ILE A 122 -10.05 3.74 -14.80
CA ILE A 122 -9.16 3.38 -13.69
C ILE A 122 -9.73 2.17 -12.94
N LEU A 123 -11.03 2.20 -12.59
CA LEU A 123 -11.68 1.09 -11.89
C LEU A 123 -11.65 -0.19 -12.74
N LYS A 124 -11.94 -0.11 -14.04
CA LYS A 124 -11.89 -1.25 -14.96
C LYS A 124 -10.48 -1.84 -15.05
N ALA A 125 -9.46 -1.01 -15.18
CA ALA A 125 -8.07 -1.44 -15.23
C ALA A 125 -7.67 -2.19 -13.94
N ILE A 126 -7.94 -1.61 -12.76
CA ILE A 126 -7.61 -2.27 -11.49
C ILE A 126 -8.38 -3.57 -11.32
N ARG A 127 -9.69 -3.59 -11.61
CA ARG A 127 -10.54 -4.79 -11.52
C ARG A 127 -10.04 -5.95 -12.38
N SER A 128 -9.44 -5.65 -13.53
CA SER A 128 -8.85 -6.68 -14.41
C SER A 128 -7.66 -7.41 -13.77
N GLY A 129 -6.94 -6.75 -12.86
CA GLY A 129 -5.82 -7.33 -12.11
C GLY A 129 -6.20 -7.91 -10.75
N THR A 130 -7.46 -7.79 -10.31
CA THR A 130 -7.88 -8.09 -8.93
C THR A 130 -9.11 -9.00 -8.85
N ASN A 131 -9.28 -9.91 -9.81
CA ASN A 131 -10.43 -10.83 -9.89
C ASN A 131 -11.78 -10.08 -9.79
N ASN A 132 -11.88 -8.97 -10.53
CA ASN A 132 -13.06 -8.10 -10.62
C ASN A 132 -13.46 -7.37 -9.32
N LYS A 133 -12.60 -7.38 -8.29
CA LYS A 133 -12.86 -6.68 -7.03
C LYS A 133 -12.48 -5.21 -7.14
N ALA A 134 -13.42 -4.35 -6.74
CA ALA A 134 -13.23 -2.90 -6.81
C ALA A 134 -12.20 -2.44 -5.77
N PRO A 135 -11.23 -1.59 -6.14
CA PRO A 135 -10.34 -0.96 -5.18
C PRO A 135 -11.04 0.20 -4.45
N LYS A 136 -10.43 0.67 -3.36
CA LYS A 136 -10.68 2.02 -2.83
C LYS A 136 -9.69 3.00 -3.45
N LEU A 137 -10.17 4.14 -3.91
CA LEU A 137 -9.34 5.19 -4.51
C LEU A 137 -9.32 6.41 -3.60
N LYS A 138 -8.16 7.03 -3.48
CA LYS A 138 -8.00 8.35 -2.86
C LYS A 138 -7.43 9.30 -3.89
N CYS A 139 -8.12 10.41 -4.08
CA CYS A 139 -7.66 11.50 -4.93
C CYS A 139 -7.38 12.74 -4.09
N GLN A 140 -6.50 13.60 -4.60
CA GLN A 140 -6.29 14.95 -4.07
C GLN A 140 -6.63 15.97 -5.15
N ARG A 141 -7.17 17.11 -4.73
CA ARG A 141 -7.38 18.25 -5.62
C ARG A 141 -6.20 19.20 -5.53
N LYS A 142 -5.56 19.49 -6.67
CA LYS A 142 -4.55 20.53 -6.82
C LYS A 142 -5.03 21.55 -7.84
N ALA A 143 -5.36 22.75 -7.39
CA ALA A 143 -5.97 23.80 -8.21
C ALA A 143 -7.22 23.27 -8.98
N SER A 144 -7.17 23.27 -10.31
CA SER A 144 -8.22 22.78 -11.19
C SER A 144 -8.14 21.28 -11.52
N MET A 145 -7.09 20.58 -11.07
CA MET A 145 -6.84 19.17 -11.39
C MET A 145 -7.11 18.27 -10.19
N THR A 146 -7.67 17.09 -10.45
CA THR A 146 -7.82 16.02 -9.45
C THR A 146 -6.85 14.90 -9.81
N GLU A 147 -5.96 14.56 -8.88
CA GLU A 147 -4.90 13.56 -9.05
C GLU A 147 -5.23 12.33 -8.21
N LEU A 148 -5.08 11.13 -8.78
CA LEU A 148 -5.10 9.88 -8.02
C LEU A 148 -3.81 9.75 -7.21
N VAL A 149 -3.91 9.51 -5.91
CA VAL A 149 -2.74 9.42 -5.01
C VAL A 149 -2.60 8.09 -4.29
N GLU A 150 -3.70 7.39 -3.99
CA GLU A 150 -3.64 6.05 -3.39
C GLU A 150 -4.68 5.12 -4.02
N VAL A 151 -4.30 3.86 -4.18
CA VAL A 151 -5.16 2.74 -4.57
C VAL A 151 -5.03 1.67 -3.50
N SER A 152 -6.12 1.35 -2.80
CA SER A 152 -6.15 0.29 -1.80
C SER A 152 -6.76 -0.97 -2.41
N LEU A 153 -5.99 -2.05 -2.37
CA LEU A 153 -6.45 -3.40 -2.69
C LEU A 153 -6.75 -4.13 -1.38
N CYS A 154 -7.94 -4.72 -1.27
CA CYS A 154 -8.35 -5.40 -0.05
C CYS A 154 -8.28 -6.92 -0.26
N SER A 155 -7.86 -7.64 0.77
CA SER A 155 -7.84 -9.09 0.79
C SER A 155 -8.67 -9.60 1.95
N ASP A 156 -9.13 -10.85 1.85
CA ASP A 156 -9.74 -11.53 2.98
C ASP A 156 -8.75 -11.73 4.13
N HIS A 157 -9.27 -12.11 5.31
CA HIS A 157 -8.47 -12.33 6.51
C HIS A 157 -7.30 -13.32 6.29
N ASN A 158 -7.46 -14.28 5.38
CA ASN A 158 -6.44 -15.27 5.06
C ASN A 158 -5.38 -14.78 4.06
N ILE A 159 -5.57 -13.61 3.43
CA ILE A 159 -4.69 -13.04 2.40
C ILE A 159 -4.58 -13.98 1.19
N THR A 160 -5.71 -14.58 0.83
CA THR A 160 -5.82 -15.59 -0.25
C THR A 160 -6.64 -15.10 -1.43
N GLN A 161 -7.59 -14.19 -1.20
CA GLN A 161 -8.48 -13.68 -2.23
C GLN A 161 -8.72 -12.19 -2.04
N PHE A 162 -8.92 -11.48 -3.14
CA PHE A 162 -9.35 -10.09 -3.10
C PHE A 162 -10.77 -9.99 -2.55
N TYR A 163 -10.97 -9.08 -1.61
CA TYR A 163 -12.27 -8.86 -0.98
C TYR A 163 -12.33 -7.46 -0.38
N CYS A 164 -12.90 -6.50 -1.13
CA CYS A 164 -13.18 -5.16 -0.61
C CYS A 164 -14.65 -5.05 -0.20
N PRO A 165 -14.95 -4.54 1.01
CA PRO A 165 -16.31 -4.12 1.34
C PRO A 165 -16.80 -3.05 0.34
N PRO A 166 -18.10 -3.00 0.04
CA PRO A 166 -18.68 -1.85 -0.63
C PRO A 166 -18.36 -0.57 0.17
N PRO A 167 -18.11 0.58 -0.51
CA PRO A 167 -18.03 1.84 0.20
C PRO A 167 -19.37 2.11 0.92
N HIS A 168 -19.29 2.44 2.22
CA HIS A 168 -20.40 2.98 2.99
C HIS A 168 -20.64 4.45 2.64
#